data_AF-A0A2V6F0M7-F1
#
_entry.id   AF-A0A2V6F0M7-F1
#
_cell.length_a   1.000
_cell.length_b   1.000
_cell.length_c   1.000
_cell.angle_alpha   90.00
_cell.angle_beta   90.00
_cell.angle_gamma   90.00
#
_symmetry.space_group_name_H-M   'P 1'
#
loop_
_entity.id
_entity.type
_entity.pdbx_description
1 polymer ?
#
loop_
_entity_poly.entity_id
_entity_poly.type
_entity_poly.pdbx_seq_one_letter_code
_entity_poly.pdbx_strand_id
1 'polypeptide(L)'
;MNDELPSRVEPHVDPEFLSNLWDEHMRHEFATHNTEDTLATMVDDAYVNHIPVLTGGVGKDALREFYSKRFIPQMPPDTEVTPVSRTVGADQLVDEMIFKFTHTVRMDWMLPGISPTGKRVEVPLVAIVRFRGDKLAHEHIYW
;
A
#
# COMPACT_ATOMS: atom_id res chain seq x y z
N MET A 1 6.47 -35.10 -31.46
CA MET A 1 6.24 -35.35 -30.03
C MET A 1 6.40 -34.00 -29.36
N ASN A 2 5.30 -33.27 -29.21
CA ASN A 2 5.31 -31.93 -28.62
C ASN A 2 5.33 -32.09 -27.12
N ASP A 3 6.43 -31.70 -26.51
CA ASP A 3 6.61 -31.63 -25.06
C ASP A 3 6.08 -30.26 -24.61
N GLU A 4 4.76 -30.12 -24.49
CA GLU A 4 4.17 -28.98 -23.80
C GLU A 4 4.38 -29.18 -22.30
N LEU A 5 5.37 -28.47 -21.75
CA LEU A 5 5.53 -28.31 -20.32
C LEU A 5 4.19 -27.82 -19.73
N PRO A 6 3.62 -28.51 -18.73
CA PRO A 6 2.36 -28.08 -18.13
C PRO A 6 2.56 -26.67 -17.57
N SER A 7 1.75 -25.71 -18.02
CA SER A 7 1.72 -24.39 -17.39
C SER A 7 1.37 -24.61 -15.93
N ARG A 8 2.30 -24.24 -15.05
CA ARG A 8 2.11 -24.34 -13.62
C ARG A 8 1.12 -23.24 -13.24
N VAL A 9 -0.17 -23.55 -13.32
CA VAL A 9 -1.22 -22.68 -12.77
C VAL A 9 -0.96 -22.65 -11.27
N GLU A 10 -0.33 -21.58 -10.81
CA GLU A 10 -0.24 -21.33 -9.37
C GLU A 10 -1.67 -21.29 -8.81
N PRO A 11 -1.91 -21.88 -7.62
CA PRO A 11 -3.24 -21.95 -7.06
C PRO A 11 -3.86 -20.55 -7.02
N HIS A 12 -5.00 -20.41 -7.70
CA HIS A 12 -5.74 -19.16 -7.75
C HIS A 12 -6.23 -18.84 -6.35
N VAL A 13 -5.73 -17.73 -5.80
CA VAL A 13 -6.18 -17.21 -4.50
C VAL A 13 -7.51 -16.49 -4.73
N ASP A 14 -8.47 -16.74 -3.84
CA ASP A 14 -9.82 -16.16 -3.91
C ASP A 14 -9.75 -14.62 -3.94
N PRO A 15 -10.43 -13.93 -4.88
CA PRO A 15 -10.55 -12.47 -4.85
C PRO A 15 -10.99 -11.90 -3.50
N GLU A 16 -11.86 -12.59 -2.76
CA GLU A 16 -12.25 -12.16 -1.40
C GLU A 16 -11.06 -12.19 -0.44
N PHE A 17 -10.20 -13.21 -0.55
CA PHE A 17 -8.97 -13.29 0.23
C PHE A 17 -8.03 -12.12 -0.10
N LEU A 18 -7.83 -11.80 -1.38
CA LEU A 18 -6.96 -10.68 -1.79
C LEU A 18 -7.48 -9.34 -1.24
N SER A 19 -8.80 -9.12 -1.29
CA SER A 19 -9.43 -7.94 -0.69
C SER A 19 -9.19 -7.88 0.82
N ASN A 20 -9.41 -8.98 1.53
CA ASN A 20 -9.23 -9.04 2.99
C ASN A 20 -7.77 -8.84 3.40
N LEU A 21 -6.82 -9.38 2.63
CA LEU A 21 -5.39 -9.19 2.88
C LEU A 21 -4.99 -7.71 2.68
N TRP A 22 -5.53 -7.04 1.67
CA TRP A 22 -5.32 -5.62 1.48
C TRP A 22 -5.92 -4.77 2.61
N ASP A 23 -7.14 -5.10 3.06
CA ASP A 23 -7.77 -4.41 4.18
C ASP A 23 -6.97 -4.58 5.49
N GLU A 24 -6.43 -5.78 5.74
CA GLU A 24 -5.57 -6.04 6.88
C GLU A 24 -4.23 -5.28 6.79
N HIS A 25 -3.62 -5.22 5.60
CA HIS A 25 -2.44 -4.41 5.36
C HIS A 25 -2.69 -2.94 5.68
N MET A 26 -3.75 -2.34 5.13
CA MET A 26 -4.15 -0.96 5.41
C MET A 26 -4.46 -0.74 6.90
N ARG A 27 -5.09 -1.71 7.56
CA ARG A 27 -5.35 -1.64 9.01
C ARG A 27 -4.05 -1.54 9.80
N HIS A 28 -2.99 -2.24 9.38
CA HIS A 28 -1.69 -2.14 10.03
C HIS A 28 -1.06 -0.75 9.88
N GLU A 29 -1.17 -0.15 8.70
CA GLU A 29 -0.61 1.16 8.39
C GLU A 29 -1.36 2.31 9.10
N PHE A 30 -2.69 2.33 9.03
CA PHE A 30 -3.51 3.48 9.41
C PHE A 30 -4.22 3.34 10.75
N ALA A 31 -4.51 2.12 11.21
CA ALA A 31 -5.24 1.91 12.46
C ALA A 31 -4.29 1.52 13.60
N THR A 32 -3.51 0.45 13.43
CA THR A 32 -2.60 -0.02 14.49
C THR A 32 -1.23 0.64 14.46
N HIS A 33 -0.88 1.31 13.36
CA HIS A 33 0.42 1.94 13.17
C HIS A 33 1.60 0.97 13.46
N ASN A 34 1.53 -0.26 12.96
CA ASN A 34 2.51 -1.33 13.24
C ASN A 34 3.32 -1.71 11.99
N THR A 35 4.58 -1.27 11.95
CA THR A 35 5.51 -1.57 10.85
C THR A 35 5.75 -3.06 10.64
N GLU A 36 5.97 -3.85 11.68
CA GLU A 36 6.34 -5.26 11.50
C GLU A 36 5.14 -6.09 11.02
N ASP A 37 3.93 -5.76 11.48
CA ASP A 37 2.71 -6.41 10.99
C ASP A 37 2.44 -6.02 9.52
N THR A 38 2.61 -4.74 9.15
CA THR A 38 2.54 -4.30 7.74
C THR A 38 3.52 -5.10 6.89
N LEU A 39 4.79 -5.18 7.30
CA LEU A 39 5.79 -5.95 6.58
C LEU A 39 5.40 -7.43 6.50
N ALA A 40 4.83 -8.04 7.54
CA ALA A 40 4.47 -9.46 7.54
C ALA A 40 3.49 -9.85 6.42
N THR A 41 2.67 -8.92 5.93
CA THR A 41 1.76 -9.14 4.79
C THR A 41 2.45 -9.16 3.42
N MET A 42 3.72 -8.77 3.35
CA MET A 42 4.47 -8.62 2.09
C MET A 42 5.47 -9.76 1.87
N VAL A 43 5.78 -10.06 0.60
CA VAL A 43 6.89 -10.94 0.21
C VAL A 43 8.25 -10.27 0.46
N ASP A 44 9.34 -11.05 0.48
CA ASP A 44 10.67 -10.56 0.89
C ASP A 44 11.28 -9.51 -0.06
N ASP A 45 11.01 -9.66 -1.35
CA ASP A 45 11.41 -8.78 -2.44
C ASP A 45 10.30 -7.78 -2.83
N ALA A 46 9.33 -7.53 -1.94
CA ALA A 46 8.26 -6.57 -2.21
C ALA A 46 8.78 -5.15 -2.42
N TYR A 47 7.99 -4.30 -3.08
CA TYR A 47 8.28 -2.87 -3.13
C TYR A 47 7.04 -1.99 -3.05
N VAL A 48 7.23 -0.77 -2.58
CA VAL A 48 6.23 0.29 -2.58
C VAL A 48 6.77 1.44 -3.41
N ASN A 49 5.92 2.03 -4.26
CA ASN A 49 6.25 3.25 -4.98
C ASN A 49 5.07 4.22 -4.96
N HIS A 50 5.30 5.32 -4.25
CA HIS A 50 4.49 6.52 -4.30
C HIS A 50 4.84 7.33 -5.55
N ILE A 51 4.10 7.08 -6.62
CA ILE A 51 4.45 7.50 -7.98
C ILE A 51 4.72 9.00 -8.12
N PRO A 52 3.93 9.92 -7.52
CA PRO A 52 4.13 11.36 -7.72
C PRO A 52 5.46 11.89 -7.18
N VAL A 53 6.02 11.24 -6.15
CA VAL A 53 7.18 11.74 -5.40
C VAL A 53 8.33 10.73 -5.30
N LEU A 54 8.17 9.55 -5.88
CA LEU A 54 9.15 8.46 -5.92
C LEU A 54 9.65 8.05 -4.53
N THR A 55 8.76 8.05 -3.54
CA THR A 55 9.05 7.53 -2.19
C THR A 55 8.57 6.09 -2.05
N GLY A 56 9.13 5.36 -1.07
CA GLY A 56 8.87 3.95 -0.85
C GLY A 56 10.16 3.18 -0.57
N GLY A 57 10.23 1.93 -1.03
CA GLY A 57 11.40 1.06 -0.84
C GLY A 57 11.28 -0.25 -1.60
N VAL A 58 12.40 -0.92 -1.82
CA VAL A 58 12.49 -2.24 -2.47
C VAL A 58 13.16 -3.22 -1.51
N GLY A 59 12.49 -4.33 -1.23
CA GLY A 59 12.90 -5.33 -0.26
C GLY A 59 12.59 -4.95 1.18
N LYS A 60 12.49 -5.96 2.06
CA LYS A 60 12.08 -5.80 3.47
C LYS A 60 12.85 -4.76 4.26
N ASP A 61 14.16 -4.64 4.06
CA ASP A 61 14.96 -3.70 4.85
C ASP A 61 14.68 -2.25 4.48
N ALA A 62 14.59 -1.94 3.19
CA ALA A 62 14.22 -0.60 2.72
C ALA A 62 12.77 -0.27 3.09
N LEU A 63 11.86 -1.24 2.95
CA LEU A 63 10.46 -1.07 3.35
C LEU A 63 10.34 -0.85 4.85
N ARG A 64 11.10 -1.56 5.69
CA ARG A 64 11.12 -1.35 7.14
C ARG A 64 11.56 0.06 7.48
N GLU A 65 12.62 0.56 6.86
CA GLU A 65 13.06 1.94 7.06
C GLU A 65 11.98 2.95 6.61
N PHE A 66 11.38 2.74 5.44
CA PHE A 66 10.32 3.58 4.93
C PHE A 66 9.10 3.62 5.88
N TYR A 67 8.55 2.46 6.22
CA TYR A 67 7.38 2.32 7.09
C TYR A 67 7.64 2.89 8.49
N SER A 68 8.76 2.55 9.11
CA SER A 68 9.04 2.94 10.51
C SER A 68 9.46 4.40 10.69
N LYS A 69 9.88 5.11 9.64
CA LYS A 69 10.43 6.48 9.76
C LYS A 69 9.75 7.53 8.88
N ARG A 70 9.25 7.14 7.72
CA ARG A 70 8.83 8.07 6.66
C ARG A 70 7.33 7.99 6.33
N PHE A 71 6.68 6.87 6.66
CA PHE A 71 5.26 6.69 6.42
C PHE A 71 4.43 6.68 7.70
N ILE A 72 4.45 5.59 8.48
CA ILE A 72 3.51 5.36 9.58
C ILE A 72 3.57 6.46 10.67
N PRO A 73 4.75 6.89 11.17
CA PRO A 73 4.81 7.98 12.15
C PRO A 73 4.51 9.37 11.58
N GLN A 74 4.45 9.50 10.25
CA GLN A 74 4.21 10.74 9.52
C GLN A 74 2.76 10.80 8.99
N MET A 75 1.85 10.14 9.72
CA MET A 75 0.43 10.18 9.48
C MET A 75 -0.22 11.24 10.38
N PRO A 76 -0.99 12.19 9.84
CA PRO A 76 -1.82 13.05 10.66
C PRO A 76 -2.79 12.23 11.55
N PRO A 77 -3.05 12.68 12.79
CA PRO A 77 -3.92 11.93 13.71
C PRO A 77 -5.40 11.92 13.30
N ASP A 78 -5.80 12.84 12.41
CA ASP A 78 -7.17 12.94 11.86
C ASP A 78 -7.27 12.36 10.44
N THR A 79 -6.34 11.47 10.07
CA THR A 79 -6.38 10.77 8.77
C THR A 79 -7.63 9.90 8.68
N GLU A 80 -8.36 10.08 7.59
CA GLU A 80 -9.56 9.32 7.24
C GLU A 80 -9.43 8.82 5.80
N VAL A 81 -9.84 7.57 5.59
CA VAL A 81 -9.90 6.95 4.27
C VAL A 81 -11.34 6.56 3.96
N THR A 82 -11.89 7.10 2.88
CA THR A 82 -13.23 6.75 2.40
C THR A 82 -13.12 5.95 1.10
N PRO A 83 -13.48 4.65 1.09
CA PRO A 83 -13.49 3.87 -0.14
C PRO A 83 -14.45 4.47 -1.18
N VAL A 84 -14.06 4.43 -2.45
CA VAL A 84 -14.88 4.87 -3.59
C VAL A 84 -15.22 3.68 -4.48
N SER A 85 -14.20 2.96 -4.94
CA SER A 85 -14.36 1.79 -5.79
C SER A 85 -13.22 0.80 -5.59
N ARG A 86 -13.47 -0.48 -5.84
CA ARG A 86 -12.46 -1.53 -5.76
C ARG A 86 -12.69 -2.54 -6.87
N THR A 87 -11.63 -2.80 -7.65
CA THR A 87 -11.63 -3.85 -8.67
C THR A 87 -10.62 -4.91 -8.26
N VAL A 88 -11.07 -6.16 -8.13
CA VAL A 88 -10.22 -7.29 -7.76
C VAL A 88 -10.08 -8.23 -8.95
N GLY A 89 -8.85 -8.40 -9.42
CA GLY A 89 -8.48 -9.38 -10.43
C GLY A 89 -7.95 -10.68 -9.81
N ALA A 90 -7.26 -11.48 -10.61
CA ALA A 90 -6.75 -12.78 -10.17
C ALA A 90 -5.58 -12.71 -9.19
N ASP A 91 -4.79 -11.65 -9.28
CA ASP A 91 -3.52 -11.46 -8.56
C ASP A 91 -3.19 -9.97 -8.38
N GLN A 92 -4.17 -9.10 -8.60
CA GLN A 92 -4.02 -7.66 -8.53
C GLN A 92 -5.34 -7.01 -8.11
N LEU A 93 -5.24 -5.94 -7.35
CA LEU A 93 -6.36 -5.13 -6.90
C LEU A 93 -6.09 -3.66 -7.27
N VAL A 94 -7.15 -2.95 -7.67
CA VAL A 94 -7.14 -1.48 -7.82
C VAL A 94 -8.16 -0.93 -6.83
N ASP A 95 -7.67 -0.13 -5.87
CA ASP A 95 -8.48 0.51 -4.84
C ASP A 95 -8.49 2.02 -5.06
N GLU A 96 -9.67 2.60 -5.14
CA GLU A 96 -9.89 4.03 -5.25
C GLU A 96 -10.49 4.54 -3.94
N MET A 97 -9.90 5.59 -3.37
CA MET A 97 -10.32 6.13 -2.08
C MET A 97 -10.15 7.65 -2.03
N ILE A 98 -10.92 8.30 -1.17
CA ILE A 98 -10.68 9.69 -0.78
C ILE A 98 -9.88 9.68 0.52
N PHE A 99 -8.68 10.24 0.46
CA PHE A 99 -7.77 10.38 1.59
C PHE A 99 -7.86 11.79 2.16
N LYS A 100 -8.19 11.91 3.45
CA LYS A 100 -8.45 13.19 4.10
C LYS A 100 -7.65 13.35 5.37
N PHE A 101 -7.09 14.52 5.59
CA PHE A 101 -6.31 14.83 6.79
C PHE A 101 -6.14 16.34 6.96
N THR A 102 -5.80 16.77 8.17
CA THR A 102 -5.26 18.11 8.41
C THR A 102 -3.74 18.02 8.41
N HIS A 103 -3.05 18.81 7.59
CA HIS A 103 -1.59 18.77 7.44
C HIS A 103 -0.87 19.35 8.68
N THR A 104 -0.83 18.56 9.74
CA THR A 104 -0.34 18.91 11.09
C THR A 104 1.08 18.39 11.37
N VAL A 105 1.53 17.42 10.59
CA VAL A 105 2.86 16.80 10.67
C VAL A 105 3.56 16.85 9.31
N ARG A 106 4.89 16.72 9.30
CA ARG A 106 5.63 16.52 8.05
C ARG A 106 5.19 15.19 7.45
N MET A 107 4.98 15.16 6.14
CA MET A 107 4.55 13.98 5.38
C MET A 107 5.51 13.76 4.20
N ASP A 108 6.73 13.27 4.49
CA ASP A 108 7.77 13.04 3.48
C ASP A 108 7.30 12.13 2.35
N TRP A 109 6.38 11.21 2.66
CA TRP A 109 5.80 10.26 1.73
C TRP A 109 4.81 10.87 0.73
N MET A 110 4.21 12.04 1.02
CA MET A 110 3.17 12.66 0.20
C MET A 110 3.52 14.09 -0.26
N LEU A 111 4.06 14.90 0.65
CA LEU A 111 4.32 16.33 0.51
C LEU A 111 5.79 16.65 0.87
N PRO A 112 6.78 16.03 0.18
CA PRO A 112 8.19 16.17 0.55
C PRO A 112 8.63 17.63 0.51
N GLY A 113 9.29 18.06 1.58
CA GLY A 113 9.80 19.43 1.71
C GLY A 113 8.77 20.49 2.11
N ILE A 114 7.49 20.14 2.25
CA ILE A 114 6.44 21.06 2.71
C ILE A 114 6.27 20.93 4.22
N SER A 115 6.45 22.03 4.95
CA SER A 115 6.18 22.09 6.40
C SER A 115 4.68 21.98 6.69
N PRO A 116 4.27 21.48 7.88
CA PRO A 116 2.86 21.44 8.29
C PRO A 116 2.15 22.76 8.02
N THR A 117 1.10 22.73 7.19
CA THR A 117 0.39 23.94 6.76
C THR A 117 -0.84 24.23 7.62
N GLY A 118 -1.30 23.27 8.41
CA GLY A 118 -2.53 23.37 9.20
C GLY A 118 -3.82 23.39 8.37
N LYS A 119 -3.74 23.16 7.06
CA LYS A 119 -4.91 23.13 6.17
C LYS A 119 -5.50 21.73 6.11
N ARG A 120 -6.83 21.66 5.98
CA ARG A 120 -7.53 20.43 5.60
C ARG A 120 -7.21 20.11 4.15
N VAL A 121 -6.88 18.85 3.88
CA VAL A 121 -6.62 18.28 2.57
C VAL A 121 -7.61 17.15 2.34
N GLU A 122 -8.19 17.09 1.16
CA GLU A 122 -8.96 15.96 0.65
C GLU A 122 -8.46 15.66 -0.76
N VAL A 123 -7.96 14.45 -0.99
CA VAL A 123 -7.37 14.06 -2.28
C VAL A 123 -7.91 12.69 -2.70
N PRO A 124 -8.24 12.48 -3.98
CA PRO A 124 -8.42 11.14 -4.53
C PRO A 124 -7.08 10.41 -4.58
N LEU A 125 -7.04 9.18 -4.07
CA LEU A 125 -5.87 8.31 -4.08
C LEU A 125 -6.24 6.97 -4.72
N VAL A 126 -5.35 6.45 -5.57
CA VAL A 126 -5.50 5.12 -6.19
C VAL A 126 -4.32 4.25 -5.79
N ALA A 127 -4.61 3.10 -5.18
CA ALA A 127 -3.66 2.05 -4.88
C ALA A 127 -3.79 0.92 -5.89
N ILE A 128 -2.71 0.60 -6.60
CA ILE A 128 -2.63 -0.57 -7.47
C ILE A 128 -1.72 -1.58 -6.80
N VAL A 129 -2.32 -2.67 -6.32
CA VAL A 129 -1.66 -3.65 -5.45
C VAL A 129 -1.55 -4.98 -6.19
N ARG A 130 -0.34 -5.52 -6.30
CA ARG A 130 -0.08 -6.85 -6.87
C ARG A 130 0.20 -7.84 -5.77
N PHE A 131 -0.27 -9.06 -5.94
CA PHE A 131 -0.06 -10.17 -5.02
C PHE A 131 0.78 -11.28 -5.66
N ARG A 132 1.42 -12.09 -4.80
CA ARG A 132 2.07 -13.34 -5.17
C ARG A 132 1.76 -14.36 -4.08
N GLY A 133 0.88 -15.30 -4.40
CA GLY A 133 0.30 -16.20 -3.40
C GLY A 133 -0.50 -15.41 -2.36
N ASP A 134 -0.19 -15.62 -1.09
CA ASP A 134 -0.89 -15.08 0.07
C ASP A 134 -0.33 -13.75 0.59
N LYS A 135 0.49 -13.06 -0.21
CA LYS A 135 1.24 -11.85 0.20
C LYS A 135 1.28 -10.79 -0.89
N LEU A 136 1.46 -9.53 -0.48
CA LEU A 136 1.67 -8.41 -1.38
C LEU A 136 3.06 -8.47 -2.01
N ALA A 137 3.10 -8.30 -3.32
CA ALA A 137 4.32 -8.22 -4.11
C ALA A 137 4.71 -6.77 -4.40
N HIS A 138 3.76 -5.88 -4.70
CA HIS A 138 4.06 -4.46 -4.80
C HIS A 138 2.84 -3.56 -4.77
N GLU A 139 3.10 -2.29 -4.50
CA GLU A 139 2.12 -1.21 -4.49
C GLU A 139 2.58 -0.05 -5.37
N HIS A 140 1.69 0.41 -6.25
CA HIS A 140 1.80 1.70 -6.91
C HIS A 140 0.71 2.63 -6.40
N ILE A 141 1.10 3.72 -5.75
CA ILE A 141 0.17 4.67 -5.16
C ILE A 141 0.20 5.98 -5.94
N TYR A 142 -0.98 6.44 -6.37
CA TYR A 142 -1.20 7.68 -7.12
C TYR A 142 -2.12 8.62 -6.34
N TRP A 143 -1.89 9.93 -6.43
CA TRP A 143 -2.76 11.00 -5.94
C TRP A 143 -2.48 12.30 -6.69
#